data_AF-A0A7G6E055-F1
#
_entry.id   AF-A0A7G6E055-F1
#
_cell.length_a   1.000
_cell.length_b   1.000
_cell.length_c   1.000
_cell.angle_alpha   90.00
_cell.angle_beta   90.00
_cell.angle_gamma   90.00
#
_symmetry.space_group_name_H-M   'P 1'
#
loop_
_entity.id
_entity.type
_entity.pdbx_description
1 polymer ?
#
loop_
_entity_poly.entity_id
_entity_poly.type
_entity_poly.pdbx_seq_one_letter_code
_entity_poly.pdbx_strand_id
1 'polypeptide(L)'
;MLGKIKSIEEVFDLRVNPECSMDGYKVETEKHIFYILIDNKQSCSESWGYLSSEDNLNNFIGANLIEIKLTDKALNQSVVDNSGYYEDNGGIQFVDFITDQGIFQLAVYNAHNGYYGHGILVTKDNEVLMKVNL
;
A
#
# COMPACT_ATOMS: atom_id res chain seq x y z
N MET A 1 5.11 -19.37 8.24
CA MET A 1 6.01 -18.24 8.54
C MET A 1 6.63 -17.74 7.24
N LEU A 2 6.36 -16.49 6.90
CA LEU A 2 6.70 -15.83 5.63
C LEU A 2 8.17 -15.41 5.55
N GLY A 3 8.96 -15.63 6.62
CA GLY A 3 10.40 -15.37 6.67
C GLY A 3 10.74 -14.17 7.53
N LYS A 4 12.02 -13.99 7.86
CA LYS A 4 12.47 -12.78 8.56
C LYS A 4 12.53 -11.60 7.61
N ILE A 5 12.11 -10.44 8.07
CA ILE A 5 12.20 -9.19 7.30
C ILE A 5 13.67 -8.78 7.19
N LYS A 6 14.12 -8.50 5.96
CA LYS A 6 15.46 -8.03 5.62
C LYS A 6 15.49 -6.53 5.38
N SER A 7 14.50 -6.02 4.64
CA SER A 7 14.37 -4.60 4.36
C SER A 7 12.91 -4.20 4.18
N ILE A 8 12.64 -2.94 4.51
CA ILE A 8 11.40 -2.23 4.22
C ILE A 8 11.82 -0.90 3.64
N GLU A 9 11.51 -0.67 2.37
CA GLU A 9 12.06 0.44 1.60
C GLU A 9 10.94 1.13 0.81
N GLU A 10 11.01 2.46 0.72
CA GLU A 10 10.24 3.19 -0.27
C GLU A 10 10.83 2.96 -1.66
N VAL A 11 9.95 2.77 -2.63
CA VAL A 11 10.31 2.61 -4.03
C VAL A 11 9.63 3.69 -4.85
N PHE A 12 10.37 4.19 -5.83
CA PHE A 12 9.96 5.28 -6.70
C PHE A 12 10.15 4.88 -8.16
N ASP A 13 9.22 5.28 -9.03
CA ASP A 13 9.25 5.03 -10.47
C ASP A 13 9.45 3.54 -10.84
N LEU A 14 8.91 2.64 -10.01
CA LEU A 14 9.04 1.20 -10.23
C LEU A 14 8.18 0.81 -11.45
N ARG A 15 8.84 0.39 -12.51
CA ARG A 15 8.17 -0.07 -13.74
C ARG A 15 7.68 -1.49 -13.59
N VAL A 16 6.40 -1.65 -13.27
CA VAL A 16 5.73 -2.96 -13.24
C VAL A 16 5.31 -3.43 -14.63
N ASN A 17 5.16 -2.49 -15.58
CA ASN A 17 4.96 -2.74 -16.99
C ASN A 17 5.45 -1.52 -17.81
N PRO A 18 5.54 -1.60 -19.15
CA PRO A 18 6.05 -0.50 -19.97
C PRO A 18 5.24 0.81 -19.90
N GLU A 19 3.98 0.76 -19.45
CA GLU A 19 3.02 1.86 -19.51
C GLU A 19 2.72 2.48 -18.13
N CYS A 20 3.22 1.89 -17.04
CA CYS A 20 2.89 2.27 -15.67
C CYS A 20 4.14 2.24 -14.79
N SER A 21 4.44 3.41 -14.20
CA SER A 21 5.41 3.56 -13.12
C SER A 21 4.63 3.71 -11.81
N MET A 22 5.14 3.11 -10.74
CA MET A 22 4.44 3.08 -9.47
C MET A 22 5.39 3.40 -8.32
N ASP A 23 4.86 4.10 -7.33
CA ASP A 23 5.55 4.38 -6.07
C ASP A 23 4.91 3.61 -4.92
N GLY A 24 5.62 3.48 -3.81
CA GLY A 24 5.09 2.86 -2.60
C GLY A 24 6.16 2.17 -1.79
N TYR A 25 5.88 0.96 -1.32
CA TYR A 25 6.78 0.20 -0.47
C TYR A 25 7.14 -1.16 -1.07
N LYS A 26 8.39 -1.56 -0.81
CA LYS A 26 8.90 -2.92 -0.96
C LYS A 26 9.24 -3.48 0.42
N VAL A 27 8.65 -4.62 0.78
CA VAL A 27 9.01 -5.40 1.97
C VAL A 27 9.69 -6.67 1.52
N GLU A 28 10.98 -6.81 1.81
CA GLU A 28 11.75 -8.01 1.50
C GLU A 28 11.93 -8.87 2.75
N THR A 29 11.61 -10.15 2.62
CA THR A 29 11.91 -11.16 3.64
C THR A 29 12.96 -12.14 3.13
N GLU A 30 13.41 -13.05 3.98
CA GLU A 30 14.26 -14.17 3.57
C GLU A 30 13.65 -15.07 2.47
N LYS A 31 12.32 -15.05 2.29
CA LYS A 31 11.61 -15.99 1.40
C LYS A 31 10.81 -15.33 0.29
N HIS A 32 10.31 -14.12 0.54
CA HIS A 32 9.32 -13.45 -0.29
C HIS A 32 9.62 -11.96 -0.40
N ILE A 33 9.24 -11.38 -1.53
CA ILE A 33 9.19 -9.93 -1.75
C ILE A 33 7.73 -9.51 -1.85
N PHE A 34 7.35 -8.46 -1.12
CA PHE A 34 6.03 -7.88 -1.19
C PHE A 34 6.11 -6.46 -1.72
N TYR A 35 5.17 -6.10 -2.57
CA TYR A 35 5.04 -4.74 -3.10
C TYR A 35 3.66 -4.19 -2.74
N ILE A 36 3.62 -2.94 -2.29
CA ILE A 36 2.41 -2.17 -1.98
C ILE A 36 2.57 -0.87 -2.73
N LEU A 37 1.92 -0.77 -3.88
CA LEU A 37 2.21 0.22 -4.90
C LEU A 37 0.96 0.98 -5.32
N ILE A 38 1.18 2.23 -5.72
CA ILE A 38 0.20 3.11 -6.34
C ILE A 38 0.78 3.71 -7.61
N ASP A 39 -0.02 3.80 -8.68
CA ASP A 39 0.36 4.48 -9.92
C ASP A 39 0.81 5.91 -9.58
N ASN A 40 1.98 6.31 -10.08
CA ASN A 40 2.57 7.61 -9.76
C ASN A 40 2.36 8.67 -10.86
N LYS A 41 1.63 8.33 -11.92
CA LYS A 41 1.43 9.24 -13.05
C LYS A 41 0.36 10.28 -12.74
N GLN A 42 0.79 11.51 -12.52
CA GLN A 42 -0.13 12.64 -12.42
C GLN A 42 -0.56 13.13 -13.82
N SER A 43 -1.87 13.19 -14.03
CA SER A 43 -2.56 13.71 -15.21
C SER A 43 -3.40 14.98 -14.92
N CYS A 44 -3.93 15.16 -13.71
CA CYS A 44 -4.76 16.34 -13.33
C CYS A 44 -4.62 16.72 -11.83
N SER A 45 -5.61 17.42 -11.25
CA SER A 45 -5.71 17.83 -9.84
C SER A 45 -5.98 16.67 -8.85
N GLU A 46 -5.50 15.49 -9.17
CA GLU A 46 -5.58 14.30 -8.32
C GLU A 46 -4.49 14.32 -7.24
N SER A 47 -4.82 13.74 -6.08
CA SER A 47 -3.89 13.54 -4.98
C SER A 47 -3.81 12.06 -4.67
N TRP A 48 -2.60 11.52 -4.75
CA TRP A 48 -2.29 10.14 -4.44
C TRP A 48 -1.08 10.10 -3.54
N GLY A 49 -0.90 8.97 -2.86
CA GLY A 49 0.28 8.76 -2.04
C GLY A 49 0.25 7.45 -1.29
N TYR A 50 1.27 7.29 -0.46
CA TYR A 50 1.47 6.14 0.40
C TYR A 50 2.05 6.60 1.73
N LEU A 51 1.77 5.84 2.79
CA LEU A 51 2.19 6.16 4.15
C LEU A 51 2.33 4.90 4.99
N SER A 52 3.06 5.02 6.09
CA SER A 52 3.17 3.99 7.13
C SER A 52 2.55 4.46 8.44
N SER A 53 2.06 3.52 9.26
CA SER A 53 1.71 3.78 10.66
C SER A 53 2.92 4.11 11.54
N GLU A 54 4.13 3.74 11.10
CA GLU A 54 5.34 3.79 11.91
C GLU A 54 6.27 4.91 11.44
N ASP A 55 6.74 5.73 12.38
CA ASP A 55 7.79 6.72 12.10
C ASP A 55 9.13 6.05 11.72
N ASN A 56 9.36 4.83 12.20
CA ASN A 56 10.59 4.07 11.95
C ASN A 56 10.33 2.58 11.68
N LEU A 57 10.19 2.26 10.39
CA LEU A 57 10.04 0.88 9.92
C LEU A 57 11.26 -0.01 10.21
N ASN A 58 12.43 0.56 10.52
CA ASN A 58 13.61 -0.24 10.86
C ASN A 58 13.43 -1.08 12.13
N ASN A 59 12.47 -0.72 12.98
CA ASN A 59 12.13 -1.48 14.18
C ASN A 59 11.67 -2.92 13.87
N PHE A 60 11.21 -3.18 12.64
CA PHE A 60 10.70 -4.49 12.22
C PHE A 60 11.73 -5.32 11.44
N ILE A 61 12.93 -4.80 11.18
CA ILE A 61 14.00 -5.55 10.50
C ILE A 61 14.48 -6.68 11.41
N GLY A 62 14.54 -7.89 10.86
CA GLY A 62 14.86 -9.13 11.59
C GLY A 62 13.66 -9.77 12.30
N ALA A 63 12.50 -9.12 12.36
CA ALA A 63 11.27 -9.71 12.87
C ALA A 63 10.78 -10.83 11.95
N ASN A 64 10.15 -11.85 12.53
CA ASN A 64 9.53 -12.93 11.77
C ASN A 64 8.17 -12.48 11.24
N LEU A 65 7.99 -12.46 9.92
CA LEU A 65 6.70 -12.17 9.32
C LEU A 65 5.78 -13.41 9.43
N ILE A 66 4.66 -13.23 10.12
CA ILE A 66 3.68 -14.27 10.42
C ILE A 66 2.62 -14.30 9.32
N GLU A 67 2.01 -13.16 9.04
CA GLU A 67 0.84 -13.00 8.16
C GLU A 67 0.81 -11.58 7.56
N ILE A 68 0.15 -11.42 6.41
CA ILE A 68 -0.24 -10.12 5.86
C ILE A 68 -1.77 -10.10 5.72
N LYS A 69 -2.41 -9.00 6.12
CA LYS A 69 -3.85 -8.80 5.95
C LYS A 69 -4.12 -7.59 5.06
N LEU A 70 -4.94 -7.79 4.05
CA LEU A 70 -5.53 -6.73 3.24
C LEU A 70 -6.78 -6.25 3.95
N THR A 71 -6.75 -5.02 4.46
CA THR A 71 -7.88 -4.42 5.17
C THR A 71 -8.62 -3.53 4.17
N ASP A 72 -9.76 -4.00 3.69
CA ASP A 72 -10.62 -3.19 2.81
C ASP A 72 -11.21 -2.00 3.58
N LYS A 73 -11.75 -1.04 2.82
CA LYS A 73 -12.50 0.17 3.19
C LYS A 73 -13.53 0.06 4.35
N ALA A 74 -13.73 -1.08 5.00
CA ALA A 74 -14.72 -1.31 6.06
C ALA A 74 -14.26 -1.05 7.51
N LEU A 75 -13.18 -0.32 7.76
CA LEU A 75 -12.94 0.28 9.10
C LEU A 75 -13.74 1.61 9.23
N ASN A 76 -15.05 1.45 9.38
CA ASN A 76 -16.03 2.45 9.83
C ASN A 76 -16.08 3.78 9.04
N GLN A 77 -16.57 3.69 7.79
CA GLN A 77 -16.82 4.83 6.89
C GLN A 77 -17.74 5.90 7.50
N SER A 78 -18.57 5.56 8.50
CA SER A 78 -19.58 6.47 9.06
C SER A 78 -19.02 7.76 9.66
N VAL A 79 -17.80 7.78 10.20
CA VAL A 79 -17.20 9.00 10.77
C VAL A 79 -16.64 9.90 9.68
N VAL A 80 -16.14 9.29 8.60
CA VAL A 80 -15.47 9.97 7.49
C VAL A 80 -16.49 10.51 6.49
N ASP A 81 -17.52 9.74 6.16
CA ASP A 81 -18.62 10.14 5.26
C ASP A 81 -19.39 11.35 5.79
N ASN A 82 -19.51 11.48 7.13
CA ASN A 82 -20.19 12.60 7.78
C ASN A 82 -19.29 13.84 7.99
N SER A 83 -17.99 13.76 7.66
CA SER A 83 -17.03 14.84 7.88
C SER A 83 -16.91 15.82 6.70
N GLY A 84 -17.57 15.54 5.57
CA GLY A 84 -17.49 16.36 4.36
C GLY A 84 -16.11 16.30 3.66
N TYR A 85 -15.27 15.35 4.03
CA TYR A 85 -13.88 15.21 3.55
C TYR A 85 -13.78 14.46 2.20
N TYR A 86 -14.88 13.85 1.73
CA TYR A 86 -14.92 13.01 0.52
C TYR A 86 -16.08 13.39 -0.40
N GLU A 87 -15.89 14.44 -1.21
CA GLU A 87 -16.57 14.55 -2.52
C GLU A 87 -15.74 13.86 -3.63
N ASP A 88 -14.62 13.23 -3.27
CA ASP A 88 -13.75 12.49 -4.19
C ASP A 88 -14.07 10.99 -4.16
N ASN A 89 -14.23 10.38 -5.33
CA ASN A 89 -14.42 8.93 -5.54
C ASN A 89 -13.13 8.12 -5.29
N GLY A 90 -12.32 8.57 -4.34
CA GLY A 90 -11.06 7.97 -3.94
C GLY A 90 -11.20 6.78 -3.00
N GLY A 91 -10.10 6.09 -2.75
CA GLY A 91 -10.04 4.97 -1.82
C GLY A 91 -8.67 4.84 -1.18
N ILE A 92 -8.66 4.32 0.05
CA ILE A 92 -7.46 3.94 0.76
C ILE A 92 -7.44 2.42 0.87
N GLN A 93 -6.29 1.82 0.63
CA GLN A 93 -6.04 0.41 0.85
C GLN A 93 -5.00 0.28 1.96
N PHE A 94 -5.36 -0.45 3.02
CA PHE A 94 -4.46 -0.75 4.13
C PHE A 94 -3.92 -2.18 4.00
N VAL A 95 -2.66 -2.36 4.36
CA VAL A 95 -1.96 -3.64 4.38
C VAL A 95 -1.25 -3.79 5.72
N ASP A 96 -1.76 -4.68 6.57
CA ASP A 96 -1.18 -4.97 7.88
C ASP A 96 -0.14 -6.08 7.74
N PHE A 97 1.05 -5.83 8.25
CA PHE A 97 2.14 -6.80 8.36
C PHE A 97 2.25 -7.27 9.80
N ILE A 98 1.81 -8.50 10.07
CA ILE A 98 1.80 -9.09 11.40
C ILE A 98 3.12 -9.81 11.64
N THR A 99 3.90 -9.33 12.60
CA THR A 99 5.19 -9.90 12.98
C THR A 99 5.17 -10.39 14.43
N ASP A 100 6.22 -11.08 14.84
CA ASP A 100 6.46 -11.43 16.25
C ASP A 100 6.94 -10.25 17.11
N GLN A 101 7.20 -9.08 16.51
CA GLN A 101 7.59 -7.85 17.20
C GLN A 101 6.50 -6.77 17.17
N GLY A 102 5.30 -7.10 16.69
CA GLY A 102 4.18 -6.17 16.57
C GLY A 102 3.59 -6.16 15.16
N ILE A 103 2.71 -5.19 14.91
CA ILE A 103 2.05 -5.00 13.62
C ILE A 103 2.49 -3.63 13.12
N PHE A 104 2.89 -3.54 11.86
CA PHE A 104 2.99 -2.26 11.15
C PHE A 104 2.01 -2.26 9.98
N GLN A 105 1.48 -1.08 9.66
CA GLN A 105 0.53 -0.91 8.56
C GLN A 105 1.17 -0.03 7.47
N LEU A 106 0.97 -0.44 6.24
CA LEU A 106 1.27 0.36 5.06
C LEU A 106 -0.04 0.68 4.35
N ALA A 107 -0.20 1.92 3.90
CA ALA A 107 -1.38 2.37 3.20
C ALA A 107 -1.02 3.04 1.88
N VAL A 108 -1.83 2.80 0.87
CA VAL A 108 -1.83 3.56 -0.38
C VAL A 108 -3.20 4.20 -0.52
N TYR A 109 -3.23 5.49 -0.84
CA TYR A 109 -4.46 6.25 -0.95
C TYR A 109 -4.53 7.00 -2.26
N ASN A 110 -5.75 7.12 -2.74
CA ASN A 110 -6.09 7.83 -3.95
C ASN A 110 -7.27 8.75 -3.61
N ALA A 111 -7.17 10.03 -3.94
CA ALA A 111 -8.21 11.04 -3.83
C ALA A 111 -8.34 11.73 -5.19
N HIS A 112 -9.51 11.55 -5.82
CA HIS A 112 -9.81 12.11 -7.13
C HIS A 112 -11.29 12.34 -7.33
N ASN A 113 -11.61 13.29 -8.22
CA ASN A 113 -12.97 13.77 -8.49
C ASN A 113 -13.82 12.81 -9.36
N GLY A 114 -13.47 11.51 -9.41
CA GLY A 114 -14.20 10.48 -10.14
C GLY A 114 -13.84 10.24 -11.61
N TYR A 115 -12.87 10.96 -12.19
CA TYR A 115 -12.47 10.77 -13.60
C TYR A 115 -11.09 10.11 -13.80
N TYR A 116 -10.14 10.35 -12.90
CA TYR A 116 -8.76 9.87 -13.02
C TYR A 116 -8.34 9.26 -11.68
N GLY A 117 -8.47 7.93 -11.56
CA GLY A 117 -7.96 7.22 -10.39
C GLY A 117 -6.49 6.87 -10.55
N HIS A 118 -5.87 6.39 -9.47
CA HIS A 118 -4.56 5.76 -9.48
C HIS A 118 -4.72 4.27 -9.21
N GLY A 119 -4.09 3.44 -10.05
CA GLY A 119 -4.11 1.99 -9.89
C GLY A 119 -3.36 1.57 -8.63
N ILE A 120 -3.96 0.71 -7.81
CA ILE A 120 -3.31 0.12 -6.64
C ILE A 120 -2.91 -1.32 -6.97
N LEU A 121 -1.68 -1.68 -6.60
CA LEU A 121 -1.14 -3.02 -6.80
C LEU A 121 -0.51 -3.54 -5.52
N VAL A 122 -0.99 -4.69 -5.03
CA VAL A 122 -0.37 -5.44 -3.94
C VAL A 122 0.05 -6.81 -4.45
N THR A 123 1.33 -7.14 -4.31
CA THR A 123 1.88 -8.43 -4.77
C THR A 123 2.66 -9.14 -3.69
N LYS A 124 2.79 -10.45 -3.88
CA LYS A 124 3.74 -11.33 -3.20
C LYS A 124 4.50 -12.10 -4.28
N ASP A 125 5.79 -11.85 -4.38
CA ASP A 125 6.64 -12.36 -5.46
C ASP A 125 6.02 -11.99 -6.83
N ASN A 126 5.63 -13.01 -7.60
CA ASN A 126 4.97 -12.85 -8.91
C ASN A 126 3.44 -12.97 -8.83
N GLU A 127 2.88 -13.20 -7.64
CA GLU A 127 1.45 -13.34 -7.41
C GLU A 127 0.82 -11.98 -7.09
N VAL A 128 -0.24 -11.63 -7.82
CA VAL A 128 -1.04 -10.43 -7.54
C VAL A 128 -2.05 -10.78 -6.46
N LEU A 129 -1.89 -10.19 -5.27
CA LEU A 129 -2.82 -10.35 -4.15
C LEU A 129 -4.02 -9.41 -4.26
N MET A 130 -3.78 -8.20 -4.77
CA MET A 130 -4.82 -7.22 -5.06
C MET A 130 -4.40 -6.34 -6.23
N LYS A 131 -5.36 -6.06 -7.12
CA LYS A 131 -5.19 -5.05 -8.16
C LYS A 131 -6.49 -4.28 -8.32
N VAL A 132 -6.41 -2.96 -8.18
CA VAL A 132 -7.50 -2.05 -8.54
C VAL A 132 -7.14 -1.44 -9.88
N ASN A 133 -7.88 -1.83 -10.92
CA ASN A 133 -7.78 -1.21 -12.23
C ASN A 133 -8.57 0.10 -12.23
N LEU A 134 -8.13 1.04 -13.07
CA LEU A 134 -8.81 2.30 -13.39
C LEU A 134 -10.19 2.07 -14.01
#